data_AF-A0A2V7TKA2-F1
#
_entry.id   AF-A0A2V7TKA2-F1
#
_cell.length_a   1.000
_cell.length_b   1.000
_cell.length_c   1.000
_cell.angle_alpha   90.00
_cell.angle_beta   90.00
_cell.angle_gamma   90.00
#
_symmetry.space_group_name_H-M   'P 1'
#
loop_
_entity.id
_entity.type
_entity.pdbx_description
1 polymer ?
#
loop_
_entity_poly.entity_id
_entity_poly.type
_entity_poly.pdbx_seq_one_letter_code
_entity_poly.pdbx_strand_id
1 'polypeptide(L)'
;MHRAEELGRTLHAMSGSVDRGALARLEEKIAATKRQSDSTERDRQIGLLERQRQTLTDLLTRGQLVADQLESCVLAMQNVRFDLLRLRSAGVAAALDDLTRATQQARALSRDVDHAIAAAGEVKAALGEQRGA
;
A
#
# COMPACT_ATOMS: atom_id res chain seq x y z
N MET A 1 -3.19 7.88 4.54
CA MET A 1 -2.29 8.08 5.69
C MET A 1 -3.06 8.44 6.96
N HIS A 2 -3.89 9.50 6.95
CA HIS A 2 -4.66 9.93 8.13
C HIS A 2 -5.43 8.80 8.84
N ARG A 3 -6.09 7.90 8.09
CA ARG A 3 -6.84 6.79 8.67
C ARG A 3 -5.99 5.75 9.40
N ALA A 4 -4.83 5.38 8.84
CA ALA A 4 -3.91 4.44 9.49
C ALA A 4 -3.31 5.05 10.76
N GLU A 5 -2.99 6.34 10.74
CA GLU A 5 -2.51 7.09 11.90
C GLU A 5 -3.57 7.22 13.00
N GLU A 6 -4.84 7.45 12.64
CA GLU A 6 -5.97 7.45 13.58
C GLU A 6 -6.13 6.08 14.26
N LEU A 7 -6.12 5.00 13.46
CA LEU A 7 -6.21 3.62 13.98
C LEU A 7 -5.02 3.30 14.89
N GLY A 8 -3.81 3.68 14.51
CA GLY A 8 -2.61 3.53 15.33
C GLY A 8 -2.69 4.31 16.65
N ARG A 9 -3.13 5.57 16.62
CA ARG A 9 -3.35 6.38 17.84
C ARG A 9 -4.40 5.77 18.76
N THR A 10 -5.51 5.31 18.18
CA THR A 10 -6.61 4.65 18.91
C THR A 10 -6.12 3.37 19.58
N LEU A 11 -5.43 2.50 18.83
CA LEU A 11 -4.87 1.26 19.35
C LEU A 11 -3.84 1.53 20.46
N HIS A 12 -3.00 2.55 20.30
CA HIS A 12 -2.02 2.93 21.31
C HIS A 12 -2.67 3.41 22.60
N ALA A 13 -3.72 4.25 22.52
CA ALA A 13 -4.48 4.68 23.69
C ALA A 13 -5.18 3.52 24.41
N MET A 14 -5.73 2.56 23.65
CA MET A 14 -6.35 1.35 24.20
C MET A 14 -5.33 0.39 24.83
N SER A 15 -4.16 0.24 24.20
CA SER A 15 -3.10 -0.66 24.68
C SER A 15 -2.35 -0.09 25.89
N GLY A 16 -2.18 1.23 25.96
CA GLY A 16 -1.51 1.90 27.08
C GLY A 16 -2.35 1.94 28.36
N SER A 17 -3.68 1.77 28.25
CA SER A 17 -4.60 1.81 29.40
C SER A 17 -4.91 0.43 29.99
N VAL A 18 -4.59 -0.66 29.28
CA VAL A 18 -4.92 -2.03 29.70
C VAL A 18 -3.65 -2.79 30.08
N ASP A 19 -3.48 -3.06 31.38
CA ASP A 19 -2.46 -3.98 31.85
C ASP A 19 -2.75 -5.40 31.33
N ARG A 20 -1.78 -5.98 30.59
CA ARG A 20 -1.87 -7.32 30.00
C ARG A 20 -2.17 -8.41 31.02
N GLY A 21 -1.80 -8.22 32.29
CA GLY A 21 -2.08 -9.16 33.38
C GLY A 21 -3.41 -8.94 34.09
N ALA A 22 -4.14 -7.86 33.79
CA ALA A 22 -5.35 -7.49 34.53
C ALA A 22 -6.45 -8.55 34.44
N LEU A 23 -6.63 -9.17 33.26
CA LEU A 23 -7.64 -10.19 33.06
C LEU A 23 -7.34 -11.45 33.88
N ALA A 24 -6.10 -11.95 33.82
CA ALA A 24 -5.67 -13.13 34.57
C ALA A 24 -5.82 -12.93 36.09
N ARG A 25 -5.44 -11.75 36.60
CA ARG A 25 -5.63 -11.42 38.03
C ARG A 25 -7.10 -11.34 38.42
N LEU A 26 -7.96 -10.87 37.51
CA LEU A 26 -9.39 -10.81 37.76
C LEU A 26 -10.00 -12.22 37.81
N GLU A 27 -9.59 -13.11 36.91
CA GLU A 27 -10.00 -14.52 36.89
C GLU A 27 -9.55 -15.26 38.14
N GLU A 28 -8.30 -15.06 38.56
CA GLU A 28 -7.77 -15.62 39.80
C GLU A 28 -8.56 -15.13 41.02
N LYS A 29 -8.89 -13.82 41.06
CA LYS A 29 -9.70 -13.24 42.13
C LYS A 29 -11.12 -13.81 42.15
N ILE A 30 -11.75 -14.01 40.99
CA ILE A 30 -13.05 -14.67 40.89
C ILE A 30 -12.96 -16.10 41.43
N ALA A 31 -11.94 -16.86 41.04
CA ALA A 31 -11.73 -18.23 41.48
C ALA A 31 -11.43 -18.32 43.00
N ALA A 32 -10.73 -17.33 43.56
CA ALA A 32 -10.49 -17.22 44.99
C ALA A 32 -11.79 -16.93 45.75
N THR A 33 -12.60 -15.97 45.29
CA THR A 33 -13.89 -15.64 45.92
C THR A 33 -14.89 -16.79 45.82
N LYS A 34 -14.90 -17.54 44.71
CA LYS A 34 -15.76 -18.74 44.56
C LYS A 34 -15.44 -19.86 45.56
N ARG A 35 -14.20 -19.93 46.07
CA ARG A 35 -13.78 -20.92 47.08
C ARG A 35 -14.15 -20.53 48.51
N GLN A 36 -14.60 -19.30 48.74
CA GLN A 36 -15.07 -18.84 50.04
C GLN A 36 -16.46 -19.43 50.36
N SER A 37 -16.79 -19.50 51.65
CA SER A 37 -18.10 -19.96 52.12
C SER A 37 -19.25 -19.20 51.46
N ASP A 38 -20.31 -19.93 51.09
CA ASP A 38 -21.51 -19.37 50.49
C ASP A 38 -22.09 -18.25 51.37
N SER A 39 -22.26 -17.07 50.78
CA SER A 39 -22.92 -15.92 51.38
C SER A 39 -23.47 -15.02 50.28
N THR A 40 -24.53 -14.28 50.60
CA THR A 40 -25.13 -13.30 49.68
C THR A 40 -24.14 -12.20 49.28
N GLU A 41 -23.22 -11.84 50.17
CA GLU A 41 -22.17 -10.86 49.88
C GLU A 41 -21.11 -11.42 48.93
N ARG A 42 -20.72 -12.68 49.09
CA ARG A 42 -19.83 -13.37 48.13
C ARG A 42 -20.44 -13.39 46.73
N ASP A 43 -21.72 -13.70 46.61
CA ASP A 43 -22.41 -13.76 45.30
C ASP A 43 -22.46 -12.39 44.62
N ARG A 44 -22.71 -11.32 45.38
CA ARG A 44 -22.63 -9.94 44.88
C ARG A 44 -21.22 -9.60 44.42
N GLN A 45 -20.20 -9.98 45.19
CA GLN A 45 -18.80 -9.73 44.85
C GLN A 45 -18.40 -10.46 43.56
N ILE A 46 -18.81 -11.72 43.41
CA ILE A 46 -18.61 -12.50 42.18
C ILE A 46 -19.29 -11.78 41.00
N GLY A 47 -20.55 -11.38 41.13
CA GLY A 47 -21.27 -10.69 40.06
C GLY A 47 -20.64 -9.34 39.65
N LEU A 48 -20.00 -8.63 40.58
CA LEU A 48 -19.22 -7.43 40.25
C LEU A 48 -17.95 -7.77 39.47
N LEU A 49 -17.18 -8.75 39.95
CA LEU A 49 -15.94 -9.18 39.30
C LEU A 49 -16.19 -9.78 37.91
N GLU A 50 -17.28 -10.54 37.73
CA GLU A 50 -17.64 -11.09 36.42
C GLU A 50 -18.03 -10.00 35.41
N ARG A 51 -18.74 -8.95 35.85
CA ARG A 51 -19.01 -7.78 35.01
C ARG A 51 -17.73 -7.03 34.62
N GLN A 52 -16.83 -6.83 35.57
CA GLN A 52 -15.52 -6.23 35.30
C GLN A 52 -14.71 -7.07 34.30
N ARG A 53 -14.74 -8.40 34.43
CA ARG A 53 -14.10 -9.32 33.48
C ARG A 53 -14.66 -9.12 32.08
N GLN A 54 -15.98 -9.09 31.96
CA GLN A 54 -16.66 -8.92 30.68
C GLN A 54 -16.28 -7.59 30.02
N THR A 55 -16.33 -6.48 30.77
CA THR A 55 -15.93 -5.17 30.24
C THR A 55 -14.48 -5.16 29.75
N LEU A 56 -13.57 -5.81 30.48
CA LEU A 56 -12.17 -5.90 30.07
C LEU A 56 -11.98 -6.77 28.82
N THR A 57 -12.65 -7.91 28.74
CA THR A 57 -12.65 -8.78 27.55
C THR A 57 -13.20 -8.05 26.32
N ASP A 58 -14.27 -7.27 26.47
CA ASP A 58 -14.85 -6.48 25.38
C ASP A 58 -13.85 -5.43 24.87
N LEU A 59 -13.14 -4.75 25.79
CA LEU A 59 -12.11 -3.77 25.43
C LEU A 59 -10.94 -4.41 24.67
N LEU A 60 -10.46 -5.56 25.13
CA LEU A 60 -9.40 -6.32 24.45
C LEU A 60 -9.83 -6.76 23.04
N THR A 61 -11.06 -7.27 22.92
CA THR A 61 -11.64 -7.69 21.64
C THR A 61 -11.73 -6.53 20.65
N ARG A 62 -12.20 -5.36 21.12
CA ARG A 62 -12.23 -4.14 20.31
C ARG A 62 -10.82 -3.68 19.91
N GLY A 63 -9.85 -3.78 20.82
CA GLY A 63 -8.46 -3.47 20.54
C GLY A 63 -7.90 -4.35 19.42
N GLN A 64 -8.16 -5.66 19.47
CA GLN A 64 -7.76 -6.59 18.43
C GLN A 64 -8.38 -6.25 17.07
N LEU A 65 -9.68 -5.92 17.04
CA LEU A 65 -10.35 -5.52 15.79
C LEU A 65 -9.71 -4.27 15.16
N VAL A 66 -9.32 -3.28 15.98
CA VAL A 66 -8.62 -2.08 15.48
C VAL A 66 -7.22 -2.43 14.97
N ALA A 67 -6.52 -3.37 15.62
CA ALA A 67 -5.22 -3.86 15.15
C ALA A 67 -5.33 -4.56 13.79
N ASP A 68 -6.31 -5.43 13.61
CA ASP A 68 -6.56 -6.13 12.35
C ASP A 68 -6.90 -5.14 11.22
N GLN A 69 -7.69 -4.10 11.51
CA GLN A 69 -8.00 -3.04 10.56
C GLN A 69 -6.76 -2.22 10.16
N LEU A 70 -5.86 -1.96 11.12
CA LEU A 70 -4.61 -1.26 10.85
C LEU A 70 -3.70 -2.08 9.93
N GLU A 71 -3.56 -3.38 10.19
CA GLU A 71 -2.79 -4.31 9.35
C GLU A 71 -3.34 -4.35 7.92
N SER A 72 -4.66 -4.50 7.78
CA SER A 72 -5.33 -4.45 6.48
C SER A 72 -5.09 -3.13 5.74
N CYS A 73 -5.14 -1.99 6.44
CA CYS A 73 -4.86 -0.68 5.86
C CYS A 73 -3.41 -0.57 5.36
N VAL A 74 -2.45 -1.10 6.12
CA VAL A 74 -1.03 -1.13 5.72
C VAL A 74 -0.84 -1.95 4.44
N LEU A 75 -1.44 -3.14 4.37
CA LEU A 75 -1.37 -4.00 3.17
C LEU A 75 -2.00 -3.31 1.95
N ALA A 76 -3.17 -2.68 2.11
CA ALA A 76 -3.80 -1.93 1.03
C ALA A 76 -2.90 -0.79 0.51
N MET A 77 -2.24 -0.05 1.40
CA MET A 77 -1.30 1.00 1.01
C MET A 77 -0.06 0.46 0.30
N GLN A 78 0.42 -0.73 0.68
CA GLN A 78 1.52 -1.40 -0.03
C GLN A 78 1.11 -1.76 -1.46
N ASN A 79 -0.09 -2.30 -1.66
CA ASN A 79 -0.62 -2.62 -2.99
C ASN A 79 -0.70 -1.36 -3.87
N VAL A 80 -1.29 -0.27 -3.36
CA VAL A 80 -1.34 1.01 -4.08
C VAL A 80 0.06 1.51 -4.44
N ARG A 81 1.03 1.37 -3.52
CA ARG A 81 2.43 1.74 -3.80
C ARG A 81 3.00 0.92 -4.96
N PHE A 82 2.74 -0.39 -4.98
CA PHE A 82 3.18 -1.26 -6.08
C PHE A 82 2.51 -0.87 -7.40
N ASP A 83 1.20 -0.60 -7.39
CA ASP A 83 0.48 -0.18 -8.60
C ASP A 83 1.01 1.15 -9.15
N LEU A 84 1.32 2.12 -8.29
CA LEU A 84 1.96 3.37 -8.70
C LEU A 84 3.36 3.15 -9.30
N LEU A 85 4.16 2.26 -8.72
CA LEU A 85 5.47 1.90 -9.29
C LEU A 85 5.33 1.23 -10.66
N ARG A 86 4.32 0.37 -10.84
CA ARG A 86 4.01 -0.26 -12.13
C ARG A 86 3.58 0.76 -13.16
N LEU A 87 2.68 1.68 -12.81
CA LEU A 87 2.23 2.76 -13.70
C LEU A 87 3.39 3.67 -14.13
N ARG A 88 4.25 4.07 -13.19
CA ARG A 88 5.44 4.87 -13.50
C ARG A 88 6.36 4.14 -14.48
N SER A 89 6.58 2.85 -14.26
CA SER A 89 7.45 2.04 -15.12
C SER A 89 6.87 1.86 -16.52
N ALA A 90 5.55 1.67 -16.63
CA ALA A 90 4.85 1.61 -17.91
C ALA A 90 4.95 2.93 -18.68
N GLY A 91 4.81 4.08 -18.00
CA GLY A 91 4.98 5.40 -18.61
C GLY A 91 6.40 5.63 -19.14
N VAL A 92 7.43 5.23 -18.39
CA VAL A 92 8.83 5.31 -18.86
C VAL A 92 9.05 4.41 -20.07
N ALA A 93 8.52 3.18 -20.06
CA ALA A 93 8.64 2.27 -21.19
C ALA A 93 7.97 2.83 -22.46
N ALA A 94 6.78 3.43 -22.33
CA ALA A 94 6.09 4.07 -23.45
C ALA A 94 6.91 5.24 -24.03
N ALA A 95 7.47 6.11 -23.16
CA ALA A 95 8.31 7.22 -23.60
C ALA A 95 9.59 6.75 -24.33
N LEU A 96 10.19 5.65 -23.87
CA LEU A 96 11.35 5.03 -24.54
C LEU A 96 11.00 4.43 -25.91
N ASP A 97 9.81 3.82 -26.03
CA ASP A 97 9.33 3.31 -27.32
C ASP A 97 9.11 4.45 -28.32
N ASP A 98 8.42 5.51 -27.92
CA ASP A 98 8.18 6.70 -28.75
C ASP A 98 9.51 7.35 -29.22
N LEU A 99 10.48 7.49 -28.31
CA LEU A 99 11.81 8.02 -28.64
C LEU A 99 12.55 7.12 -29.65
N THR A 100 12.44 5.80 -29.48
CA THR A 100 13.04 4.83 -30.40
C THR A 100 12.43 4.94 -31.79
N ARG A 101 11.09 5.04 -31.87
CA ARG A 101 10.36 5.21 -33.14
C ARG A 101 10.73 6.52 -33.82
N ALA A 102 10.79 7.64 -33.09
CA ALA A 102 11.21 8.93 -33.63
C ALA A 102 12.65 8.88 -34.17
N THR A 103 13.56 8.21 -33.46
CA THR A 103 14.95 8.03 -33.90
C THR A 103 15.03 7.18 -35.18
N GLN A 104 14.25 6.10 -35.27
CA GLN A 104 14.18 5.27 -36.48
C GLN A 104 13.61 6.05 -37.67
N GLN A 105 12.57 6.87 -37.45
CA GLN A 105 11.99 7.71 -38.47
C GLN A 105 12.97 8.78 -38.97
N ALA A 106 13.71 9.44 -38.07
CA ALA A 106 14.75 10.39 -38.45
C ALA A 106 15.85 9.75 -39.31
N ARG A 107 16.24 8.51 -39.01
CA ARG A 107 17.21 7.74 -39.82
C ARG A 107 16.65 7.30 -41.17
N ALA A 108 15.36 6.99 -41.26
CA ALA A 108 14.71 6.69 -42.54
C ALA A 108 14.68 7.96 -43.41
N LEU A 109 14.22 9.07 -42.84
CA LEU A 109 14.19 10.37 -43.53
C LEU A 109 15.56 10.82 -44.01
N SER A 110 16.62 10.65 -43.19
CA SER A 110 17.99 10.99 -43.60
C SER A 110 18.40 10.23 -44.86
N ARG A 111 18.09 8.93 -44.94
CA ARG A 111 18.40 8.11 -46.11
C ARG A 111 17.61 8.54 -47.34
N ASP A 112 16.33 8.85 -47.17
CA ASP A 112 15.49 9.34 -48.27
C ASP A 112 16.03 10.68 -48.83
N VAL A 113 16.50 11.57 -47.95
CA VAL A 113 17.18 12.82 -48.35
C VAL A 113 18.48 12.54 -49.08
N ASP A 114 19.33 11.64 -48.58
CA ASP A 114 20.58 11.26 -49.25
C ASP A 114 20.32 10.70 -50.65
N HIS A 115 19.30 9.85 -50.79
CA HIS A 115 18.87 9.31 -52.09
C HIS A 115 18.37 10.41 -53.04
N ALA A 116 17.58 11.37 -52.54
CA ALA A 116 17.10 12.48 -53.34
C ALA A 116 18.25 13.39 -53.82
N ILE A 117 19.25 13.64 -52.98
CA ILE A 117 20.46 14.40 -53.35
C ILE A 117 21.24 13.66 -54.43
N ALA A 118 21.45 12.35 -54.28
CA ALA A 118 22.15 11.53 -55.27
C ALA A 118 21.43 11.57 -56.63
N ALA A 119 20.12 11.33 -56.65
CA ALA A 119 19.31 11.38 -57.86
C ALA A 119 19.35 12.77 -58.53
N ALA A 120 19.28 13.85 -57.75
CA ALA A 120 19.42 15.21 -58.29
C ALA A 120 20.80 15.45 -58.92
N GLY A 121 21.86 14.88 -58.34
CA GLY A 121 23.21 14.89 -58.89
C GLY A 121 23.31 14.17 -60.24
N GLU A 122 22.72 12.97 -60.34
CA GLU A 122 22.68 12.16 -61.58
C GLU A 122 21.93 12.88 -62.70
N VAL A 123 20.76 13.46 -62.42
CA VAL A 123 19.98 14.23 -63.40
C VAL A 123 20.77 15.43 -63.91
N LYS A 124 21.47 16.15 -63.03
CA LYS A 124 22.34 17.27 -63.42
C LYS A 124 23.49 16.83 -64.32
N ALA A 125 24.11 15.68 -64.03
CA ALA A 125 25.19 15.13 -64.85
C ALA A 125 24.69 14.75 -66.27
N ALA A 126 23.59 14.01 -66.35
CA ALA A 126 22.99 13.58 -67.62
C ALA A 126 22.58 14.78 -68.51
N LEU A 127 21.96 15.81 -67.92
CA LEU A 127 21.61 17.04 -68.65
C LEU A 127 22.83 17.85 -69.10
N GLY A 128 23.95 17.76 -68.37
CA GLY A 128 25.22 18.38 -68.74
C GLY A 128 25.88 17.71 -69.94
N GLU A 129 25.85 16.37 -70.00
CA GLU A 129 26.39 15.59 -71.12
C GLU A 129 25.58 15.80 -72.42
N GLN A 130 24.25 15.91 -72.33
CA GLN A 130 23.38 16.17 -73.48
C GLN A 130 23.55 17.55 -74.13
N ARG A 131 24.22 18.49 -73.47
CA ARG A 131 24.44 19.86 -73.97
C ARG A 131 25.84 20.05 -74.58
N GLY A 132 26.65 18.98 -74.58
CA GLY A 132 28.02 18.95 -75.13
C GLY A 132 28.20 18.07 -76.39
N ALA A 133 27.12 17.55 -76.97
CA ALA A 133 27.09 16.81 -78.24
C ALA A 133 26.36 17.62 -79.32
#